data_AF-A0A1H1RXX2-F1
#
_entry.id   AF-A0A1H1RXX2-F1
#
_cell.length_a   1.000
_cell.length_b   1.000
_cell.length_c   1.000
_cell.angle_alpha   90.00
_cell.angle_beta   90.00
_cell.angle_gamma   90.00
#
_symmetry.space_group_name_H-M   'P 1'
#
loop_
_entity.id
_entity.type
_entity.pdbx_description
1 polymer ?
#
loop_
_entity_poly.entity_id
_entity_poly.type
_entity_poly.pdbx_seq_one_letter_code
_entity_poly.pdbx_strand_id
1 'polypeptide(L)'
;MQGVGNVATLLVSVLALWFTALLYLHEVRTRREEKADADAAHARLVFGRVVEIRAPTQMLTSMQCEVVNHGEMPIFQVTIEVTTSSGATVRDAQESDGLIGTQVRELIADQPIPVAAATTIRDLSLTVAFTDAAGLRWRRTGRDTPVRVLSGSSSGPDCRPWLALTAVTLGVLGIALTLISLFN
;
A
#
# COMPACT_ATOMS: atom_id res chain seq x y z
N MET A 1 -49.72 -25.12 -24.19
CA MET A 1 -49.22 -24.59 -22.90
C MET A 1 -47.87 -25.18 -22.45
N GLN A 2 -47.16 -25.99 -23.23
CA GLN A 2 -45.89 -26.62 -22.82
C GLN A 2 -44.64 -25.70 -22.88
N GLY A 3 -44.71 -24.54 -23.55
CA GLY A 3 -43.56 -23.62 -23.69
C GLY A 3 -43.22 -22.79 -22.45
N VAL A 4 -44.19 -22.54 -21.56
CA VAL A 4 -44.01 -21.65 -20.40
C VAL A 4 -43.04 -22.24 -19.36
N GLY A 5 -43.04 -23.57 -19.21
CA GLY A 5 -42.15 -24.26 -18.27
C GLY A 5 -40.66 -24.13 -18.62
N ASN A 6 -40.31 -24.23 -19.90
CA ASN A 6 -38.92 -24.16 -20.36
C ASN A 6 -38.35 -22.73 -20.26
N VAL A 7 -39.19 -21.71 -20.46
CA VAL A 7 -38.76 -20.31 -20.30
C VAL A 7 -38.49 -20.01 -18.82
N ALA A 8 -39.34 -20.50 -17.92
CA ALA A 8 -39.15 -20.31 -16.48
C ALA A 8 -37.85 -20.96 -15.98
N THR A 9 -37.53 -22.18 -16.41
CA THR A 9 -36.30 -22.88 -16.00
C THR A 9 -35.04 -22.20 -16.53
N LEU A 10 -35.08 -21.66 -17.76
CA LEU A 10 -33.97 -20.92 -18.34
C LEU A 10 -33.72 -19.61 -17.56
N LEU A 11 -34.77 -18.85 -17.26
CA LEU A 11 -34.66 -17.63 -16.48
C LEU A 11 -34.07 -17.88 -15.08
N VAL A 12 -34.53 -18.93 -14.39
CA VAL A 12 -34.01 -19.31 -13.07
C VAL A 12 -32.52 -19.67 -13.15
N SER A 13 -32.11 -20.41 -14.18
CA SER A 13 -30.71 -20.79 -14.38
C SER A 13 -29.81 -19.57 -14.64
N VAL A 14 -30.27 -18.63 -15.46
CA VAL A 14 -29.55 -17.38 -15.74
C VAL A 14 -29.39 -16.54 -14.48
N LEU A 15 -30.45 -16.40 -13.68
CA LEU A 15 -30.41 -15.68 -12.41
C LEU A 15 -29.44 -16.34 -11.42
N ALA A 16 -29.48 -17.67 -11.29
CA ALA A 16 -28.58 -18.41 -10.41
C ALA A 16 -27.10 -18.21 -10.79
N LEU A 17 -26.78 -18.25 -12.09
CA LEU A 17 -25.43 -17.98 -12.59
C LEU A 17 -25.00 -16.54 -12.28
N TRP A 18 -25.90 -15.57 -12.45
CA TRP A 18 -25.62 -14.16 -12.16
C TRP A 18 -25.34 -13.92 -10.67
N PHE A 19 -26.17 -14.45 -9.77
CA PHE A 19 -25.93 -14.36 -8.33
C PHE A 19 -24.61 -15.03 -7.92
N THR A 20 -24.31 -16.21 -8.48
CA THR A 20 -23.05 -16.92 -8.22
C THR A 20 -21.84 -16.07 -8.65
N ALA A 21 -21.91 -15.42 -9.81
CA ALA A 21 -20.86 -14.53 -10.28
C ALA A 21 -20.69 -13.30 -9.37
N LEU A 22 -21.78 -12.68 -8.91
CA LEU A 22 -21.73 -11.54 -7.99
C LEU A 22 -21.10 -11.92 -6.64
N LEU A 23 -21.48 -13.07 -6.07
CA LEU A 23 -20.91 -13.57 -4.82
C LEU A 23 -19.42 -13.85 -4.97
N TYR A 24 -19.00 -14.46 -6.09
CA TYR A 24 -17.59 -14.71 -6.36
C TYR A 24 -16.78 -13.40 -6.47
N LEU A 25 -17.30 -12.40 -7.18
CA LEU A 25 -16.63 -11.11 -7.29
C LEU A 25 -16.52 -10.39 -5.94
N HIS A 26 -17.56 -10.48 -5.12
CA HIS A 26 -17.55 -9.93 -3.77
C HIS A 26 -16.48 -10.60 -2.91
N GLU A 27 -16.44 -11.94 -2.88
CA GLU A 27 -15.44 -12.70 -2.13
C GLU A 27 -14.01 -12.35 -2.55
N VAL A 28 -13.75 -12.27 -3.87
CA VAL A 28 -12.43 -11.88 -4.38
C VAL A 28 -12.05 -10.47 -3.94
N ARG A 29 -13.01 -9.55 -3.90
CA ARG A 29 -12.78 -8.19 -3.43
C ARG A 29 -12.45 -8.17 -1.93
N THR A 30 -13.25 -8.85 -1.12
CA THR A 30 -13.05 -8.92 0.33
C THR A 30 -11.68 -9.51 0.66
N ARG A 31 -11.28 -10.60 0.02
CA ARG A 31 -9.94 -11.20 0.22
C ARG A 31 -8.80 -10.26 -0.16
N ARG A 32 -8.98 -9.41 -1.17
CA ARG A 32 -7.97 -8.40 -1.54
C ARG A 32 -7.88 -7.31 -0.49
N GLU A 33 -9.00 -6.86 0.04
CA GLU A 33 -9.07 -5.87 1.11
C GLU A 33 -8.46 -6.43 2.40
N GLU A 34 -8.84 -7.64 2.81
CA GLU A 34 -8.27 -8.34 3.98
C GLU A 34 -6.77 -8.56 3.84
N LYS A 35 -6.29 -8.98 2.65
CA LYS A 35 -4.86 -9.13 2.39
C LYS A 35 -4.14 -7.79 2.48
N ALA A 36 -4.69 -6.74 1.88
CA ALA A 36 -4.09 -5.41 1.94
C ALA A 36 -4.03 -4.87 3.38
N ASP A 37 -5.05 -5.15 4.19
CA ASP A 37 -5.08 -4.77 5.61
C ASP A 37 -4.09 -5.58 6.46
N ALA A 38 -3.98 -6.89 6.19
CA ALA A 38 -2.99 -7.74 6.84
C ALA A 38 -1.55 -7.32 6.50
N ASP A 39 -1.28 -7.03 5.22
CA ASP A 39 0.01 -6.53 4.75
C ASP A 39 0.34 -5.16 5.39
N ALA A 40 -0.64 -4.26 5.45
CA ALA A 40 -0.48 -2.95 6.11
C ALA A 40 -0.32 -3.07 7.63
N ALA A 41 -0.89 -4.10 8.27
CA ALA A 41 -0.77 -4.31 9.71
C ALA A 41 0.69 -4.49 10.14
N HIS A 42 1.50 -5.24 9.37
CA HIS A 42 2.92 -5.38 9.66
C HIS A 42 3.66 -4.05 9.49
N ALA A 43 3.39 -3.30 8.42
CA ALA A 43 4.03 -2.01 8.20
C ALA A 43 3.75 -0.99 9.32
N ARG A 44 2.59 -1.09 10.01
CA ARG A 44 2.23 -0.23 11.16
C ARG A 44 3.12 -0.47 12.38
N LEU A 45 3.82 -1.61 12.46
CA LEU A 45 4.71 -1.98 13.56
C LEU A 45 6.13 -1.42 13.42
N VAL A 46 6.44 -0.81 12.29
CA VAL A 46 7.74 -0.17 12.04
C VAL A 46 7.66 1.31 12.39
N PHE A 47 8.59 1.76 13.23
CA PHE A 47 8.70 3.15 13.69
C PHE A 47 10.13 3.64 13.57
N GLY A 48 10.29 4.94 13.32
CA GLY A 48 11.58 5.60 13.42
C GLY A 48 11.50 6.83 14.31
N ARG A 49 12.57 7.12 15.05
CA ARG A 49 12.71 8.36 15.81
C ARG A 49 14.13 8.88 15.77
N VAL A 50 14.30 10.19 15.84
CA VAL A 50 15.61 10.81 16.09
C VAL A 50 15.86 10.77 17.59
N VAL A 51 17.01 10.25 18.00
CA VAL A 51 17.43 10.08 19.40
C VAL A 51 18.34 11.21 19.84
N GLU A 52 19.30 11.58 19.00
CA GLU A 52 20.31 12.61 19.31
C GLU A 52 20.54 13.49 18.09
N ILE A 53 20.73 14.80 18.32
CA ILE A 53 21.10 15.77 17.29
C ILE A 53 22.45 16.35 17.64
N ARG A 54 23.40 16.32 16.70
CA ARG A 54 24.70 16.97 16.83
C ARG A 54 24.77 18.13 15.86
N ALA A 55 24.58 19.33 16.41
CA ALA A 55 24.58 20.59 15.66
C ALA A 55 25.53 21.63 16.31
N PRO A 56 26.85 21.41 16.27
CA PRO A 56 27.81 22.39 16.79
C PRO A 56 27.61 23.73 16.07
N THR A 57 27.59 24.83 16.83
CA THR A 57 27.47 26.19 16.26
C THR A 57 26.27 26.37 15.31
N GLN A 58 25.14 25.70 15.56
CA GLN A 58 23.93 25.78 14.72
C GLN A 58 24.09 25.16 13.32
N MET A 59 25.09 24.31 13.13
CA MET A 59 25.32 23.56 11.89
C MET A 59 25.17 22.08 12.18
N LEU A 60 24.10 21.47 11.68
CA LEU A 60 23.80 20.04 11.83
C LEU A 60 24.83 19.22 11.06
N THR A 61 25.64 18.44 11.79
CA THR A 61 26.70 17.59 11.22
C THR A 61 26.32 16.12 11.24
N SER A 62 25.72 15.66 12.34
CA SER A 62 25.21 14.29 12.44
C SER A 62 23.99 14.19 13.34
N MET A 63 23.26 13.09 13.20
CA MET A 63 22.12 12.76 14.05
C MET A 63 22.05 11.26 14.26
N GLN A 64 21.64 10.83 15.45
CA GLN A 64 21.36 9.43 15.71
C GLN A 64 19.87 9.18 15.53
N CYS A 65 19.55 8.23 14.66
CA CYS A 65 18.20 7.77 14.40
C CYS A 65 18.07 6.33 14.86
N GLU A 66 16.91 6.00 15.40
CA GLU A 66 16.55 4.65 15.81
C GLU A 66 15.36 4.20 14.98
N VAL A 67 15.47 3.03 14.37
CA VAL A 67 14.37 2.34 13.70
C VAL A 67 14.05 1.08 14.50
N VAL A 68 12.79 0.93 14.82
CA VAL A 68 12.26 -0.20 15.59
C VAL A 68 11.22 -0.91 14.73
N ASN A 69 11.44 -2.19 14.48
CA ASN A 69 10.47 -3.12 13.97
C ASN A 69 9.91 -3.93 15.15
N HIS A 70 8.67 -3.65 15.56
CA HIS A 70 7.96 -4.42 16.59
C HIS A 70 7.33 -5.72 16.06
N GLY A 71 7.44 -6.00 14.76
CA GLY A 71 7.02 -7.25 14.16
C GLY A 71 8.06 -8.36 14.34
N GLU A 72 7.59 -9.61 14.22
CA GLU A 72 8.44 -10.80 14.24
C GLU A 72 9.09 -11.08 12.88
N MET A 73 8.53 -10.51 11.81
CA MET A 73 9.02 -10.69 10.45
C MET A 73 10.12 -9.66 10.14
N PRO A 74 11.22 -10.06 9.49
CA PRO A 74 12.29 -9.13 9.12
C PRO A 74 11.79 -8.12 8.09
N ILE A 75 12.36 -6.92 8.15
CA ILE A 75 12.26 -5.92 7.07
C ILE A 75 13.62 -5.73 6.40
N PHE A 76 13.60 -5.41 5.12
CA PHE A 76 14.76 -5.30 4.24
C PHE A 76 14.83 -3.91 3.66
N GLN A 77 15.95 -3.59 3.00
CA GLN A 77 16.08 -2.35 2.24
C GLN A 77 15.73 -1.09 3.04
N VAL A 78 16.08 -1.10 4.33
CA VAL A 78 15.74 -0.02 5.27
C VAL A 78 16.62 1.17 4.96
N THR A 79 15.97 2.29 4.65
CA THR A 79 16.60 3.58 4.41
C THR A 79 15.94 4.62 5.29
N ILE A 80 16.75 5.51 5.85
CA ILE A 80 16.31 6.60 6.72
C ILE A 80 16.59 7.91 6.01
N GLU A 81 15.60 8.79 6.02
CA GLU A 81 15.72 10.16 5.53
C GLU A 81 15.18 11.09 6.60
N VAL A 82 15.93 12.10 6.99
CA VAL A 82 15.49 13.12 7.94
C VAL A 82 15.41 14.46 7.24
N THR A 83 14.22 15.04 7.23
CA THR A 83 13.96 16.37 6.71
C THR A 83 13.91 17.37 7.86
N THR A 84 14.70 18.43 7.75
CA THR A 84 14.71 19.55 8.70
C THR A 84 13.55 20.52 8.42
N SER A 85 13.26 21.42 9.36
CA SER A 85 12.24 22.48 9.20
C SER A 85 12.52 23.45 8.05
N SER A 86 13.79 23.60 7.63
CA SER A 86 14.17 24.38 6.44
C SER A 86 13.95 23.65 5.12
N GLY A 87 13.56 22.37 5.16
CA GLY A 87 13.38 21.51 4.00
C GLY A 87 14.65 20.78 3.54
N ALA A 88 15.80 21.02 4.17
CA ALA A 88 17.02 20.28 3.89
C ALA A 88 16.90 18.82 4.37
N THR A 89 17.39 17.87 3.57
CA THR A 89 17.29 16.44 3.85
C THR A 89 18.66 15.82 4.10
N VAL A 90 18.72 14.93 5.08
CA VAL A 90 19.88 14.07 5.35
C VAL A 90 19.44 12.63 5.14
N ARG A 91 20.11 11.92 4.24
CA ARG A 91 19.80 10.53 3.93
C ARG A 91 20.87 9.61 4.47
N ASP A 92 20.44 8.46 4.96
CA ASP A 92 21.33 7.37 5.30
C ASP A 92 22.04 6.86 4.03
N ALA A 93 23.36 6.82 4.07
CA ALA A 93 24.19 6.31 2.98
C ALA A 93 24.18 4.78 2.90
N GLN A 94 23.80 4.10 3.98
CA GLN A 94 23.79 2.64 4.05
C GLN A 94 22.37 2.10 4.05
N GLU A 95 22.15 1.04 3.29
CA GLU A 95 20.91 0.26 3.35
C GLU A 95 21.03 -0.82 4.44
N SER A 96 19.98 -1.07 5.23
CA SER A 96 19.93 -2.24 6.12
C SER A 96 19.11 -3.35 5.52
N ASP A 97 19.61 -4.57 5.64
CA ASP A 97 18.82 -5.77 5.38
C ASP A 97 18.58 -6.58 6.66
N GLY A 98 17.41 -7.23 6.72
CA GLY A 98 17.08 -8.20 7.77
C GLY A 98 16.84 -7.60 9.15
N LEU A 99 16.31 -6.38 9.26
CA LEU A 99 16.06 -5.73 10.54
C LEU A 99 14.89 -6.41 11.29
N ILE A 100 15.21 -6.99 12.45
CA ILE A 100 14.28 -7.48 13.47
C ILE A 100 14.60 -6.75 14.78
N GLY A 101 13.60 -6.19 15.45
CA GLY A 101 13.79 -5.44 16.69
C GLY A 101 14.29 -4.03 16.45
N THR A 102 15.37 -3.62 17.11
CA THR A 102 15.82 -2.21 17.17
C THR A 102 17.19 -2.04 16.52
N GLN A 103 17.35 -0.98 15.73
CA GLN A 103 18.64 -0.57 15.17
C GLN A 103 18.82 0.93 15.32
N VAL A 104 19.96 1.32 15.89
CA VAL A 104 20.40 2.71 15.98
C VAL A 104 21.44 2.96 14.88
N ARG A 105 21.28 4.08 14.17
CA ARG A 105 22.12 4.50 13.07
C ARG A 105 22.51 5.96 13.22
N GLU A 106 23.77 6.26 12.94
CA GLU A 106 24.22 7.65 12.83
C GLU A 106 24.13 8.10 11.38
N LEU A 107 23.32 9.13 11.12
CA LEU A 107 23.24 9.80 9.84
C LEU A 107 24.18 10.99 9.87
N ILE A 108 25.12 11.02 8.92
CA ILE A 108 26.09 12.10 8.76
C ILE A 108 25.62 12.95 7.57
N ALA A 109 25.53 14.25 7.76
CA ALA A 109 25.20 15.16 6.66
C ALA A 109 26.42 15.31 5.74
N ASP A 110 26.24 15.14 4.43
CA ASP A 110 27.32 15.31 3.43
C ASP A 110 27.96 16.70 3.52
N GLN A 111 27.15 17.70 3.88
CA GLN A 111 27.58 19.06 4.20
C GLN A 111 26.87 19.53 5.47
N PRO A 112 27.52 20.33 6.33
CA PRO A 112 26.87 20.88 7.51
C PRO A 112 25.63 21.71 7.11
N ILE A 113 24.48 21.38 7.69
CA ILE A 113 23.20 22.03 7.36
C ILE A 113 22.91 23.11 8.41
N PRO A 114 22.68 24.38 8.01
CA PRO A 114 22.28 25.41 8.97
C PRO A 114 20.92 25.08 9.57
N VAL A 115 20.85 25.08 10.90
CA VAL A 115 19.63 24.84 11.68
C VAL A 115 19.45 25.97 12.69
N ALA A 116 18.20 26.28 13.06
CA ALA A 116 17.97 27.32 14.07
C ALA A 116 18.57 26.90 15.43
N ALA A 117 19.02 27.87 16.24
CA ALA A 117 19.60 27.63 17.57
C ALA A 117 18.70 26.79 18.50
N ALA A 118 17.39 26.94 18.34
CA ALA A 118 16.37 26.25 19.13
C ALA A 118 15.84 24.96 18.47
N THR A 119 16.52 24.44 17.43
CA THR A 119 16.07 23.22 16.75
C THR A 119 16.09 22.03 17.70
N THR A 120 14.95 21.38 17.83
CA THR A 120 14.75 20.19 18.64
C THR A 120 14.47 18.97 17.76
N ILE A 121 14.47 17.78 18.37
CA ILE A 121 14.05 16.52 17.74
C ILE A 121 12.65 16.62 17.11
N ARG A 122 11.76 17.45 17.68
CA ARG A 122 10.39 17.61 17.18
C ARG A 122 10.30 18.41 15.90
N ASP A 123 11.32 19.20 15.59
CA ASP A 123 11.41 20.02 14.38
C ASP A 123 11.97 19.23 13.19
N LEU A 124 12.32 17.96 13.42
CA LEU A 124 12.83 17.03 12.41
C LEU A 124 11.73 16.03 12.03
N SER A 125 11.59 15.81 10.73
CA SER A 125 10.69 14.80 10.17
C SER A 125 11.50 13.60 9.69
N LEU A 126 11.41 12.49 10.42
CA LEU A 126 12.08 11.24 10.05
C LEU A 126 11.16 10.40 9.17
N THR A 127 11.66 10.01 8.00
CA THR A 127 11.02 9.09 7.08
C THR A 127 11.81 7.79 7.00
N VAL A 128 11.16 6.67 7.30
CA VAL A 128 11.70 5.32 7.09
C VAL A 128 11.06 4.74 5.84
N ALA A 129 11.88 4.34 4.87
CA ALA A 129 11.43 3.51 3.75
C ALA A 129 12.05 2.12 3.87
N PHE A 130 11.25 1.08 3.67
CA PHE A 130 11.65 -0.31 3.86
C PHE A 130 10.83 -1.25 2.97
N THR A 131 11.31 -2.48 2.81
CA THR A 131 10.63 -3.57 2.13
C THR A 131 10.25 -4.63 3.16
N ASP A 132 8.99 -5.02 3.23
CA ASP A 132 8.54 -6.06 4.16
C ASP A 132 8.90 -7.48 3.68
N ALA A 133 8.60 -8.49 4.51
CA ALA A 133 8.82 -9.90 4.17
C ALA A 133 7.96 -10.40 2.98
N ALA A 134 6.90 -9.67 2.60
CA ALA A 134 6.10 -9.97 1.42
C ALA A 134 6.64 -9.28 0.15
N GLY A 135 7.76 -8.54 0.24
CA GLY A 135 8.36 -7.81 -0.86
C GLY A 135 7.65 -6.49 -1.18
N LEU A 136 6.78 -6.00 -0.30
CA LEU A 136 6.09 -4.72 -0.48
C LEU A 136 6.93 -3.58 0.08
N ARG A 137 7.05 -2.51 -0.70
CA ARG A 137 7.77 -1.31 -0.29
C ARG A 137 6.84 -0.34 0.43
N TRP A 138 7.26 0.08 1.61
CA TRP A 138 6.53 0.99 2.48
C TRP A 138 7.37 2.21 2.79
N ARG A 139 6.70 3.31 3.08
CA ARG A 139 7.30 4.54 3.56
C ARG A 139 6.47 5.09 4.70
N ARG A 140 7.12 5.44 5.81
CA ARG A 140 6.48 6.03 6.98
C ARG A 140 7.21 7.28 7.41
N THR A 141 6.48 8.37 7.62
CA THR A 141 7.03 9.63 8.11
C THR A 141 6.52 9.87 9.53
N GLY A 142 7.44 9.99 10.49
CA GLY A 142 7.14 10.15 11.90
C GLY A 142 6.17 9.10 12.43
N ARG A 143 5.00 9.55 12.88
CA ARG A 143 3.94 8.69 13.44
C ARG A 143 2.81 8.40 12.46
N ASP A 144 2.88 8.93 11.25
CA ASP A 144 1.81 8.80 10.27
C ASP A 144 1.59 7.34 9.86
N THR A 145 0.47 7.08 9.19
CA THR A 145 0.16 5.75 8.65
C THR A 145 1.17 5.43 7.53
N PRO A 146 1.77 4.22 7.52
CA PRO A 146 2.68 3.84 6.44
C PRO A 146 1.95 3.86 5.10
N VAL A 147 2.60 4.43 4.09
CA VAL A 147 2.09 4.53 2.72
C VAL A 147 2.87 3.55 1.85
N ARG A 148 2.15 2.75 1.06
CA ARG A 148 2.76 1.85 0.10
C ARG A 148 3.41 2.65 -1.03
N VAL A 149 4.70 2.41 -1.28
CA VAL A 149 5.41 3.01 -2.40
C VAL A 149 5.26 2.08 -3.60
N LEU A 150 4.40 2.47 -4.54
CA LEU A 150 4.28 1.77 -5.81
C LEU A 150 5.50 2.14 -6.68
N SER A 151 6.48 1.25 -6.73
CA SER A 151 7.63 1.39 -7.64
C SER A 151 7.13 1.38 -9.09
N GLY A 152 6.92 2.57 -9.67
CA GLY A 152 6.79 2.81 -11.11
C GLY A 152 6.06 1.73 -11.93
N SER A 153 4.80 1.43 -11.63
CA SER A 153 3.88 0.94 -12.67
C SER A 153 3.26 2.16 -13.33
N SER A 154 3.53 2.37 -14.61
CA SER A 154 2.78 3.29 -15.46
C SER A 154 1.29 3.18 -15.16
N SER A 155 0.70 4.29 -14.76
CA SER A 155 -0.73 4.43 -14.51
C SER A 155 -1.50 4.29 -15.82
N GLY A 156 -1.70 3.06 -16.26
CA GLY A 156 -2.81 2.69 -17.12
C GLY A 156 -3.99 2.36 -16.21
N PRO A 157 -5.13 3.06 -16.29
CA PRO A 157 -6.33 2.60 -15.63
C PRO A 157 -6.75 1.26 -16.26
N ASP A 158 -6.53 0.16 -15.55
CA ASP A 158 -7.08 -1.15 -15.89
C ASP A 158 -8.60 -1.13 -15.64
N CYS A 159 -9.34 -0.43 -16.51
CA CYS A 159 -10.80 -0.45 -16.59
C CYS A 159 -11.37 -1.75 -17.19
N ARG A 160 -10.52 -2.77 -17.39
CA ARG A 160 -10.86 -4.00 -18.11
C ARG A 160 -11.84 -4.96 -17.40
N PRO A 161 -11.87 -5.13 -16.06
CA PRO A 161 -12.75 -6.15 -15.49
C PRO A 161 -14.23 -5.76 -15.50
N TRP A 162 -14.55 -4.46 -15.42
CA TRP A 162 -15.95 -4.01 -15.36
C TRP A 162 -16.62 -3.98 -16.75
N LEU A 163 -15.86 -3.65 -17.80
CA LEU A 163 -16.34 -3.70 -19.20
C LEU A 163 -16.58 -5.13 -19.70
N ALA A 164 -15.82 -6.10 -19.21
CA ALA A 164 -16.04 -7.51 -19.54
C ALA A 164 -17.35 -8.04 -18.94
N LEU A 165 -17.68 -7.63 -17.71
CA LEU A 165 -18.92 -8.03 -17.04
C LEU A 165 -20.17 -7.46 -17.70
N THR A 166 -20.15 -6.20 -18.11
CA THR A 166 -21.29 -5.59 -18.81
C THR A 166 -21.52 -6.22 -20.18
N ALA A 167 -20.45 -6.50 -20.93
CA ALA A 167 -20.54 -7.16 -22.23
C ALA A 167 -21.15 -8.57 -22.15
N VAL A 168 -20.78 -9.36 -21.14
CA VAL A 168 -21.35 -10.70 -20.93
C VAL A 168 -22.83 -10.61 -20.53
N THR A 169 -23.20 -9.69 -19.65
CA THR A 169 -24.62 -9.52 -19.26
C THR A 169 -25.50 -9.07 -20.43
N LEU A 170 -25.00 -8.17 -21.29
CA LEU A 170 -25.72 -7.73 -22.49
C LEU A 170 -25.85 -8.85 -23.53
N GLY A 171 -24.81 -9.69 -23.68
CA GLY A 171 -24.86 -10.85 -24.57
C GLY A 171 -25.90 -11.88 -24.14
N VAL A 172 -25.95 -12.22 -22.85
CA VAL A 172 -26.93 -13.19 -22.31
C VAL A 172 -28.35 -12.62 -22.38
N LEU A 173 -28.54 -11.33 -22.08
CA LEU A 173 -29.85 -10.68 -22.20
C LEU A 173 -30.32 -10.63 -23.66
N GLY A 174 -29.41 -10.32 -24.60
CA GLY A 174 -29.69 -10.32 -26.03
C GLY A 174 -30.11 -11.69 -26.56
N ILE A 175 -29.44 -12.76 -26.13
CA ILE A 175 -29.80 -14.15 -26.49
C ILE A 175 -31.16 -14.54 -25.90
N ALA A 176 -31.45 -14.15 -24.66
CA ALA A 176 -32.75 -14.42 -24.06
C ALA A 176 -33.88 -13.70 -24.79
N LEU A 177 -33.68 -12.44 -25.18
CA LEU A 177 -34.66 -11.65 -25.94
C LEU A 177 -34.90 -12.21 -27.36
N THR A 178 -33.84 -12.63 -28.07
CA THR A 178 -34.00 -13.24 -29.40
C THR A 178 -34.74 -14.58 -29.33
N LEU A 179 -34.46 -15.40 -28.32
CA LEU A 179 -35.22 -16.63 -28.08
C LEU A 179 -36.70 -16.33 -27.80
N ILE A 180 -37.01 -15.34 -26.96
CA ILE A 180 -38.41 -14.94 -26.70
C ILE A 180 -39.10 -14.47 -27.99
N SER A 181 -38.42 -13.72 -28.86
CA SER A 181 -38.99 -13.27 -30.14
C SER A 181 -39.23 -14.37 -31.17
N LEU A 182 -38.52 -15.51 -31.07
CA LEU A 182 -38.67 -16.63 -32.00
C LEU A 182 -39.86 -17.54 -31.66
N PHE A 183 -40.39 -17.45 -30.43
CA PHE A 183 -41.48 -18.30 -29.93
C PHE A 183 -42.80 -17.54 -29.68
N ASN A 184 -42.84 -16.24 -29.96
CA ASN A 184 -44.06 -15.40 -30.04
C ASN A 184 -44.40 -15.13 -31.50
#